data_AF-A0A356T323-F1
#
_entry.id   AF-A0A356T323-F1
#
_cell.length_a   1.000
_cell.length_b   1.000
_cell.length_c   1.000
_cell.angle_alpha   90.00
_cell.angle_beta   90.00
_cell.angle_gamma   90.00
#
_symmetry.space_group_name_H-M   'P 1'
#
loop_
_entity.id
_entity.type
_entity.pdbx_description
1 polymer ?
#
loop_
_entity_poly.entity_id
_entity_poly.type
_entity_poly.pdbx_seq_one_letter_code
_entity_poly.pdbx_strand_id
1 'polypeptide(L)'
;TNHLDAEAREALRELAAGFDGIGVVVAHDRAFLDALSARTVWVEGGGATARAGAYSDARAQMSAEREAAERERRARKKESVRARRELEARRA
;
A
#
# COMPACT_ATOMS: atom_id res chain seq x y z
N THR A 1 21.11 5.50 5.71
CA THR A 1 22.39 5.47 6.44
C THR A 1 22.23 4.99 7.88
N ASN A 2 21.29 4.08 8.15
CA ASN A 2 21.29 3.32 9.40
C ASN A 2 21.51 1.87 8.98
N HIS A 3 22.78 1.48 8.86
CA HIS A 3 23.15 0.08 8.72
C HIS A 3 23.14 -0.47 10.14
N LEU A 4 21.95 -0.81 10.65
CA LEU A 4 21.91 -1.70 11.81
C LEU A 4 22.50 -3.03 11.32
N ASP A 5 23.63 -3.40 11.90
CA ASP A 5 24.20 -4.72 11.72
C ASP A 5 23.15 -5.78 12.06
N ALA A 6 23.26 -6.98 11.48
CA ALA A 6 22.23 -8.02 11.60
C ALA A 6 21.85 -8.31 13.07
N GLU A 7 22.84 -8.26 13.95
CA GLU A 7 22.72 -8.42 15.41
C GLU A 7 21.87 -7.32 16.05
N ALA A 8 22.10 -6.06 15.68
CA ALA A 8 21.31 -4.94 16.21
C ALA A 8 19.83 -5.05 15.79
N ARG A 9 19.54 -5.57 14.59
CA ARG A 9 18.15 -5.78 14.15
C ARG A 9 17.46 -6.91 14.92
N GLU A 10 18.19 -7.97 15.27
CA GLU A 10 17.67 -9.06 16.08
C GLU A 10 17.38 -8.60 17.50
N ALA A 11 18.31 -7.87 18.12
CA ALA A 11 18.11 -7.28 19.44
C ALA A 11 16.88 -6.35 19.46
N LEU A 12 16.65 -5.58 18.39
CA LEU A 12 15.46 -4.73 18.30
C LEU A 12 14.17 -5.53 18.11
N ARG A 13 14.21 -6.68 17.42
CA ARG A 13 13.07 -7.60 17.30
C ARG A 13 12.69 -8.17 18.65
N GLU A 14 13.66 -8.68 19.39
CA GLU A 14 13.43 -9.22 20.73
C GLU A 14 12.87 -8.15 21.68
N LEU A 15 13.44 -6.94 21.64
CA LEU A 15 12.97 -5.83 22.46
C LEU A 15 11.55 -5.41 22.10
N ALA A 16 11.21 -5.36 20.82
CA ALA A 16 9.85 -5.05 20.36
C ALA A 16 8.85 -6.15 20.73
N ALA A 17 9.25 -7.43 20.74
CA ALA A 17 8.38 -8.54 21.12
C ALA A 17 7.96 -8.50 22.60
N GLY A 18 8.83 -7.95 23.47
CA GLY A 18 8.54 -7.74 24.89
C GLY A 18 7.99 -6.37 25.26
N PHE A 19 7.72 -5.50 24.28
CA PHE A 19 7.29 -4.12 24.52
C PHE A 19 5.76 -3.99 24.49
N ASP A 20 5.15 -3.77 25.65
CA ASP A 20 3.69 -3.60 25.80
C ASP A 20 3.17 -2.20 25.40
N GLY A 21 3.97 -1.40 24.72
CA GLY A 21 3.63 -0.04 24.31
C GLY A 21 3.36 0.12 22.82
N ILE A 22 3.13 1.37 22.41
CA ILE A 22 3.01 1.73 21.00
C ILE A 22 4.38 2.21 20.50
N GLY A 23 4.98 1.45 19.59
CA GLY A 23 6.18 1.84 18.86
C GLY A 23 5.85 2.38 17.48
N VAL A 24 6.58 3.42 17.04
CA VAL A 24 6.57 3.90 15.66
C VAL A 24 7.96 3.73 15.08
N VAL A 25 8.05 2.99 13.98
CA VAL A 25 9.31 2.71 13.29
C VAL A 25 9.29 3.28 11.87
N VAL A 26 10.36 3.96 11.49
CA VAL A 26 10.58 4.48 10.13
C VAL A 26 11.91 3.95 9.65
N ALA A 27 11.89 3.12 8.61
CA ALA A 27 13.07 2.49 8.05
C ALA A 27 12.94 2.33 6.53
N HIS A 28 14.09 2.15 5.86
CA HIS A 28 14.14 1.82 4.43
C HIS A 28 14.24 0.31 4.16
N ASP A 29 14.54 -0.49 5.19
CA ASP A 29 14.61 -1.94 5.11
C ASP A 29 13.21 -2.54 5.25
N ARG A 30 12.73 -3.16 4.16
CA ARG A 30 11.39 -3.74 4.07
C ARG A 30 11.23 -4.99 4.93
N ALA A 31 12.24 -5.86 4.95
CA ALA A 31 12.19 -7.08 5.74
C ALA A 31 12.17 -6.77 7.24
N PHE A 32 12.86 -5.70 7.63
CA PHE A 32 12.82 -5.19 9.00
C PHE A 32 11.43 -4.61 9.37
N LEU A 33 10.84 -3.79 8.49
CA LEU A 33 9.47 -3.30 8.69
C LEU A 33 8.47 -4.45 8.76
N ASP A 34 8.60 -5.46 7.91
CA ASP A 34 7.71 -6.61 7.89
C ASP A 34 7.79 -7.44 9.18
N ALA A 35 8.98 -7.56 9.76
CA ALA A 35 9.17 -8.32 10.99
C ALA A 35 8.64 -7.61 12.26
N LEU A 36 8.54 -6.28 12.24
CA LEU A 36 8.20 -5.47 13.43
C LEU A 36 6.81 -4.84 13.39
N SER A 37 6.27 -4.56 12.20
CA SER A 37 5.04 -3.77 12.09
C SER A 37 3.80 -4.65 11.99
N ALA A 38 2.81 -4.37 12.85
CA ALA A 38 1.47 -4.95 12.75
C ALA A 38 0.52 -4.10 11.88
N ARG A 39 0.85 -2.82 11.69
CA ARG A 39 0.11 -1.84 10.89
C ARG A 39 1.08 -0.92 10.18
N THR A 40 0.71 -0.51 8.97
CA THR A 40 1.52 0.40 8.16
C THR A 40 0.76 1.68 7.89
N VAL A 41 1.36 2.83 8.18
CA VAL A 41 0.84 4.14 7.77
C VAL A 41 1.56 4.57 6.51
N TRP A 42 0.81 4.67 5.41
CA TRP A 42 1.36 5.09 4.13
C TRP A 42 1.16 6.59 3.93
N VAL A 43 2.26 7.31 3.75
CA VAL A 43 2.24 8.77 3.53
C VAL A 43 2.62 9.05 2.08
N GLU A 44 1.68 9.58 1.30
CA GLU A 44 1.87 9.91 -0.12
C GLU A 44 0.96 11.09 -0.50
N GLY A 45 1.44 11.98 -1.37
CA GLY A 45 0.61 13.06 -1.93
C GLY A 45 0.03 14.05 -0.91
N GLY A 46 0.71 14.25 0.23
CA GLY A 46 0.24 15.13 1.31
C GLY A 46 -0.82 14.51 2.24
N GLY A 47 -1.18 13.24 2.06
CA GLY A 47 -2.09 12.50 2.92
C GLY A 47 -1.42 11.30 3.60
N ALA A 48 -2.08 10.77 4.64
CA ALA A 48 -1.67 9.55 5.33
C ALA A 48 -2.84 8.55 5.37
N THR A 49 -2.58 7.31 4.97
CA THR A 49 -3.57 6.22 4.99
C THR A 49 -3.05 5.08 5.85
N ALA A 50 -3.78 4.74 6.91
CA ALA A 50 -3.46 3.58 7.73
C ALA A 50 -3.97 2.30 7.07
N ARG A 51 -3.11 1.29 6.99
CA ARG A 51 -3.40 -0.04 6.44
C ARG A 51 -3.09 -1.10 7.48
N ALA A 52 -3.92 -2.14 7.51
CA ALA A 52 -3.68 -3.29 8.37
C ALA A 52 -2.55 -4.14 7.78
N GLY A 53 -1.75 -4.75 8.66
CA GLY A 53 -0.64 -5.60 8.27
C GLY A 53 0.67 -4.84 8.10
N ALA A 54 1.69 -5.65 7.84
CA ALA A 54 3.06 -5.24 7.64
C ALA A 54 3.24 -4.44 6.34
N TYR A 55 4.46 -3.97 6.08
CA TYR A 55 4.77 -3.16 4.90
C TYR A 55 4.36 -3.87 3.59
N SER A 56 4.69 -5.15 3.46
CA SER A 56 4.40 -5.95 2.27
C SER A 56 2.89 -6.13 2.05
N ASP A 57 2.11 -6.34 3.12
CA ASP A 57 0.65 -6.43 3.05
C ASP A 57 0.04 -5.11 2.58
N ALA A 58 0.47 -4.01 3.21
CA ALA A 58 0.02 -2.66 2.86
C ALA A 58 0.37 -2.30 1.40
N ARG A 59 1.54 -2.73 0.92
CA ARG A 59 1.97 -2.58 -0.48
C ARG A 59 1.11 -3.39 -1.44
N ALA A 60 0.80 -4.64 -1.11
CA ALA A 60 -0.04 -5.50 -1.92
C ALA A 60 -1.46 -4.93 -2.04
N GLN A 61 -2.04 -4.50 -0.91
CA GLN A 61 -3.35 -3.84 -0.88
C GLN A 61 -3.40 -2.61 -1.78
N MET A 62 -2.37 -1.77 -1.71
CA MET A 62 -2.27 -0.58 -2.56
C MET A 62 -2.18 -0.91 -4.05
N SER A 63 -1.40 -1.93 -4.42
CA SER A 63 -1.30 -2.37 -5.82
C SER A 63 -2.66 -2.82 -6.33
N ALA A 64 -3.36 -3.65 -5.55
CA ALA A 64 -4.67 -4.16 -5.90
C ALA A 64 -5.72 -3.04 -6.07
N GLU A 65 -5.71 -2.04 -5.18
CA GLU A 65 -6.57 -0.86 -5.28
C GLU A 65 -6.30 -0.04 -6.53
N ARG A 66 -5.01 0.22 -6.84
CA ARG A 66 -4.60 0.97 -8.04
C ARG A 66 -5.04 0.24 -9.31
N GLU A 67 -4.84 -1.06 -9.39
CA GLU A 67 -5.26 -1.88 -10.53
C GLU A 67 -6.78 -1.93 -10.67
N ALA A 68 -7.52 -2.06 -9.56
CA ALA A 68 -8.98 -2.05 -9.58
C ALA A 68 -9.52 -0.71 -10.10
N ALA A 69 -8.97 0.41 -9.62
CA ALA A 69 -9.34 1.74 -10.09
C ALA A 69 -9.03 1.94 -11.59
N GLU A 70 -7.91 1.41 -12.08
CA GLU A 70 -7.58 1.47 -13.50
C GLU A 70 -8.54 0.63 -14.35
N ARG A 71 -8.87 -0.60 -13.92
CA ARG A 71 -9.85 -1.46 -14.58
C ARG A 71 -11.21 -0.78 -14.69
N GLU A 72 -11.67 -0.16 -13.61
CA GLU A 72 -12.94 0.57 -13.58
C GLU A 72 -12.93 1.78 -14.54
N ARG A 73 -11.86 2.59 -14.54
CA ARG A 73 -11.70 3.70 -15.48
C ARG A 73 -11.72 3.24 -16.93
N ARG A 74 -11.03 2.13 -17.25
CA ARG A 74 -11.03 1.53 -18.59
C ARG A 74 -12.42 1.04 -18.99
N ALA A 75 -13.15 0.41 -18.08
CA ALA A 75 -14.52 -0.06 -18.32
C ALA A 75 -15.47 1.12 -18.62
N ARG A 76 -15.48 2.15 -17.77
CA ARG A 76 -16.29 3.37 -17.95
C ARG A 76 -15.98 4.07 -19.28
N LYS A 77 -14.71 4.12 -19.69
CA LYS A 77 -14.30 4.71 -20.98
C LYS A 77 -14.78 3.88 -22.17
N LYS A 78 -14.73 2.55 -22.08
CA LYS A 78 -15.25 1.67 -23.15
C LYS A 78 -16.76 1.80 -23.30
N GLU A 79 -17.47 1.85 -22.17
CA GLU A 79 -18.92 2.02 -22.14
C GLU A 79 -19.34 3.37 -22.74
N SER A 80 -18.68 4.47 -22.39
CA SER A 80 -19.00 5.79 -22.95
C SER A 80 -18.74 5.87 -24.45
N VAL A 81 -17.66 5.26 -24.95
CA VAL A 81 -17.38 5.17 -26.39
C VAL A 81 -18.44 4.35 -27.10
N ARG A 82 -18.87 3.22 -26.53
CA ARG A 82 -19.93 2.38 -27.09
C ARG A 82 -21.27 3.14 -27.13
N ALA A 83 -21.67 3.77 -26.04
CA ALA A 83 -22.91 4.53 -25.95
C ALA A 83 -22.95 5.68 -26.98
N ARG A 84 -21.81 6.38 -27.16
CA ARG A 84 -21.69 7.44 -28.18
C ARG A 84 -21.88 6.89 -29.60
N ARG A 85 -21.25 5.75 -29.93
CA ARG A 85 -21.39 5.11 -31.24
C ARG A 85 -22.82 4.65 -31.51
N GLU A 86 -23.49 4.08 -30.51
CA GLU A 86 -24.89 3.65 -30.63
C GLU A 86 -25.83 4.86 -30.82
N LEU A 87 -25.58 5.99 -30.16
CA LEU A 87 -26.34 7.22 -30.36
C LEU A 87 -26.14 7.80 -31.77
N GLU A 88 -24.90 7.83 -32.26
CA GLU A 88 -24.57 8.31 -33.62
C GLU A 88 -25.23 7.40 -34.68
N ALA A 89 -25.21 6.08 -34.50
CA ALA A 89 -25.85 5.14 -35.42
C ALA A 89 -27.39 5.22 -35.44
N ARG A 90 -28.03 5.66 -34.35
CA ARG A 90 -29.49 5.88 -34.30
C ARG A 90 -29.92 7.21 -34.93
N ARG A 91 -28.99 8.13 -35.17
CA ARG A 91 -29.25 9.46 -35.75
C ARG A 91 -28.98 9.53 -37.25
N ALA A 92 -28.29 8.53 -37.81
CA ALA A 92 -28.06 8.35 -39.24
C ALA A 92 -29.16 7.47 -39.86
#